data_AF-A0A2N2MDH1-F1
#
_entry.id   AF-A0A2N2MDH1-F1
#
_cell.length_a   1.000
_cell.length_b   1.000
_cell.length_c   1.000
_cell.angle_alpha   90.00
_cell.angle_beta   90.00
_cell.angle_gamma   90.00
#
_symmetry.space_group_name_H-M   'P 1'
#
loop_
_entity.id
_entity.type
_entity.pdbx_description
1 polymer ?
#
loop_
_entity_poly.entity_id
_entity_poly.type
_entity_poly.pdbx_seq_one_letter_code
_entity_poly.pdbx_strand_id
1 'polypeptide(L)'
;MATDSLQNAQKRAMQYWYVDGTFEFSFGGICLILAAYFYANYLLAGSWLANLLTALFVLIIIGGSFLVNRLVMTMKERITFPRTGYIAFQRKSGASRLGRLLLIGVVAATISALMTLFLLQPAAGFDRVVAVSGILFGAVLVYLGFRTGMARFFINAAIGVLAGLALGFANLPENLGLTSFYGVLGLALLTIGGISLWQYLRQNPNVQPDGGDDEK
;
A
#
# COMPACT_ATOMS: atom_id res chain seq x y z
N MET A 1 -34.75 -3.39 4.25
CA MET A 1 -34.11 -4.12 3.14
C MET A 1 -33.55 -3.22 2.01
N ALA A 2 -33.87 -1.92 1.94
CA ALA A 2 -33.29 -1.01 0.93
C ALA A 2 -31.88 -0.46 1.24
N THR A 3 -31.36 -0.66 2.45
CA THR A 3 -30.01 -0.22 2.84
C THR A 3 -28.91 -1.08 2.23
N ASP A 4 -29.22 -2.33 1.90
CA ASP A 4 -28.25 -3.33 1.44
C ASP A 4 -27.83 -3.09 -0.02
N SER A 5 -28.78 -2.77 -0.90
CA SER A 5 -28.50 -2.53 -2.33
C SER A 5 -27.64 -1.27 -2.54
N LEU A 6 -27.90 -0.19 -1.81
CA LEU A 6 -27.11 1.04 -1.85
C LEU A 6 -25.69 0.83 -1.30
N GLN A 7 -25.54 0.08 -0.19
CA GLN A 7 -24.23 -0.25 0.36
C GLN A 7 -23.40 -1.13 -0.58
N ASN A 8 -24.04 -2.11 -1.23
CA ASN A 8 -23.39 -2.98 -2.19
C ASN A 8 -22.98 -2.24 -3.47
N ALA A 9 -23.82 -1.32 -3.97
CA ALA A 9 -23.47 -0.45 -5.09
C ALA A 9 -22.30 0.48 -4.76
N GLN A 10 -22.29 1.08 -3.56
CA GLN A 10 -21.20 1.93 -3.09
C GLN A 10 -19.88 1.15 -2.95
N LYS A 11 -19.94 -0.09 -2.42
CA LYS A 11 -18.77 -0.96 -2.28
C LYS A 11 -18.17 -1.32 -3.64
N ARG A 12 -19.00 -1.66 -4.63
CA ARG A 12 -18.56 -1.92 -6.01
C ARG A 12 -17.90 -0.70 -6.65
N ALA A 13 -18.46 0.50 -6.45
CA ALA A 13 -17.88 1.75 -6.96
C ALA A 13 -16.51 2.06 -6.32
N MET A 14 -16.36 1.81 -5.01
CA MET A 14 -15.05 1.97 -4.36
C MET A 14 -14.05 0.91 -4.83
N GLN A 15 -14.48 -0.34 -4.98
CA GLN A 15 -13.62 -1.43 -5.46
C GLN A 15 -13.02 -1.10 -6.82
N TYR A 16 -13.80 -0.52 -7.73
CA TYR A 16 -13.36 -0.20 -9.08
C TYR A 16 -12.05 0.62 -9.14
N TRP A 17 -11.88 1.58 -8.23
CA TRP A 17 -10.66 2.39 -8.14
C TRP A 17 -9.39 1.60 -7.84
N TYR A 18 -9.57 0.44 -7.21
CA TYR A 18 -8.47 -0.43 -6.84
C TYR A 18 -8.41 -1.67 -7.73
N VAL A 19 -9.47 -2.02 -8.47
CA VAL A 19 -9.53 -3.26 -9.27
C VAL A 19 -8.28 -3.45 -10.15
N ASP A 20 -7.74 -2.38 -10.73
CA ASP A 20 -6.57 -2.43 -11.62
C ASP A 20 -5.21 -2.73 -10.93
N GLY A 21 -5.14 -2.75 -9.60
CA GLY A 21 -3.91 -3.01 -8.85
C GLY A 21 -2.89 -1.86 -8.83
N THR A 22 -3.23 -0.67 -9.35
CA THR A 22 -2.30 0.46 -9.43
C THR A 22 -2.02 1.12 -8.08
N PHE A 23 -2.93 0.99 -7.13
CA PHE A 23 -2.68 1.43 -5.75
C PHE A 23 -1.51 0.66 -5.13
N GLU A 24 -1.49 -0.66 -5.30
CA GLU A 24 -0.42 -1.52 -4.81
C GLU A 24 0.92 -1.19 -5.50
N PHE A 25 0.91 -0.81 -6.78
CA PHE A 25 2.12 -0.30 -7.46
C PHE A 25 2.62 1.01 -6.86
N SER A 26 1.74 1.99 -6.65
CA SER A 26 2.13 3.27 -6.07
C SER A 26 2.70 3.10 -4.67
N PHE A 27 2.02 2.31 -3.84
CA PHE A 27 2.42 2.11 -2.46
C PHE A 27 3.69 1.24 -2.36
N GLY A 28 3.78 0.19 -3.18
CA GLY A 28 4.98 -0.63 -3.30
C GLY A 28 6.19 0.16 -3.76
N GLY A 29 6.01 1.08 -4.73
CA GLY A 29 7.06 1.99 -5.18
C GLY A 29 7.56 2.93 -4.07
N ILE A 30 6.66 3.51 -3.27
CA ILE A 30 7.05 4.32 -2.11
C ILE A 30 7.82 3.48 -1.08
N CYS A 31 7.38 2.24 -0.82
CA CYS A 31 8.10 1.32 0.06
C CYS A 31 9.51 1.00 -0.47
N LEU A 32 9.69 0.80 -1.77
CA LEU A 32 11.03 0.59 -2.34
C LEU A 32 11.92 1.84 -2.23
N ILE A 33 11.36 3.05 -2.35
CA ILE A 33 12.10 4.30 -2.11
C ILE A 33 12.54 4.39 -0.66
N LEU A 34 11.66 4.05 0.29
CA LEU A 34 12.02 3.97 1.71
C LEU A 34 13.12 2.94 1.95
N ALA A 35 13.02 1.76 1.35
CA ALA A 35 14.05 0.73 1.45
C ALA A 35 15.41 1.23 0.93
N ALA A 36 15.42 1.87 -0.24
CA ALA A 36 16.63 2.47 -0.81
C ALA A 36 17.21 3.59 0.07
N TYR A 37 16.35 4.41 0.67
CA TYR A 37 16.76 5.47 1.60
C TYR A 37 17.43 4.92 2.87
N PHE A 38 16.83 3.93 3.51
CA PHE A 38 17.43 3.31 4.71
C PHE A 38 18.70 2.54 4.38
N TYR A 39 18.77 1.91 3.21
CA TYR A 39 19.97 1.23 2.75
C TYR A 39 21.12 2.22 2.50
N ALA A 40 20.83 3.36 1.85
CA ALA A 40 21.79 4.42 1.65
C ALA A 40 22.28 5.02 2.98
N ASN A 41 21.39 5.20 3.97
CA ASN A 41 21.77 5.64 5.31
C ASN A 41 22.66 4.62 6.03
N TYR A 42 22.40 3.33 5.85
CA TYR A 42 23.26 2.27 6.38
C TYR A 42 24.67 2.33 5.78
N LEU A 43 24.78 2.45 4.45
CA LEU A 43 26.07 2.51 3.76
C LEU A 43 26.88 3.77 4.07
N LEU A 44 26.20 4.90 4.27
CA LEU A 44 26.81 6.21 4.50
C LEU A 44 26.99 6.55 5.98
N ALA A 45 26.74 5.59 6.89
CA ALA A 45 26.77 5.81 8.33
C ALA A 45 28.09 6.47 8.77
N GLY A 46 27.98 7.57 9.51
CA GLY A 46 29.13 8.34 10.01
C GLY A 46 29.71 9.39 9.04
N SER A 47 29.21 9.48 7.80
CA SER A 47 29.61 10.51 6.84
C SER A 47 28.73 11.77 6.93
N TRP A 48 29.25 12.92 6.48
CA TRP A 48 28.45 14.15 6.36
C TRP A 48 27.30 13.99 5.34
N LEU A 49 27.44 13.08 4.37
CA LEU A 49 26.40 12.76 3.40
C LEU A 49 25.18 12.12 4.08
N ALA A 50 25.35 11.34 5.16
CA ALA A 50 24.22 10.79 5.90
C ALA A 50 23.37 11.90 6.56
N ASN A 51 24.02 12.95 7.08
CA ASN A 51 23.33 14.11 7.63
C ASN A 51 22.57 14.87 6.55
N LEU A 52 23.18 15.07 5.38
CA LEU A 52 22.51 15.67 4.23
C LEU A 52 21.31 14.82 3.76
N LEU A 53 21.49 13.50 3.68
CA LEU A 53 20.45 12.55 3.28
C LEU A 53 19.27 12.59 4.26
N THR A 54 19.56 12.66 5.56
CA THR A 54 18.56 12.82 6.62
C THR A 54 17.82 14.15 6.51
N ALA A 55 18.54 15.25 6.25
CA ALA A 55 17.92 16.57 6.05
C ALA A 55 17.01 16.61 4.81
N LEU A 56 17.37 15.87 3.76
CA LEU A 56 16.60 15.76 2.53
C LEU A 56 15.48 14.72 2.59
N PHE A 57 15.30 14.00 3.70
CA PHE A 57 14.33 12.91 3.81
C PHE A 57 12.93 13.31 3.34
N VAL A 58 12.40 14.43 3.84
CA VAL A 58 11.05 14.90 3.46
C VAL A 58 10.96 15.19 1.96
N LEU A 59 12.00 15.80 1.38
CA LEU A 59 12.05 16.10 -0.05
C LEU A 59 12.14 14.81 -0.89
N ILE A 60 12.90 13.82 -0.43
CA ILE A 60 13.01 12.50 -1.09
C ILE A 60 11.67 11.78 -1.05
N ILE A 61 10.95 11.82 0.08
CA ILE A 61 9.64 11.17 0.19
C ILE A 61 8.59 11.88 -0.66
N ILE A 62 8.53 13.22 -0.62
CA ILE A 62 7.56 13.98 -1.43
C ILE A 62 7.88 13.82 -2.93
N GLY A 63 9.14 14.05 -3.31
CA GLY A 63 9.59 13.94 -4.70
C GLY A 63 9.47 12.51 -5.24
N GLY A 64 9.83 11.52 -4.42
CA GLY A 64 9.68 10.10 -4.73
C GLY A 64 8.21 9.69 -4.89
N SER A 65 7.33 10.14 -3.99
CA SER A 65 5.89 9.90 -4.10
C SER A 65 5.30 10.52 -5.37
N PHE A 66 5.73 11.74 -5.71
CA PHE A 66 5.31 12.39 -6.95
C PHE A 66 5.79 11.63 -8.18
N LEU A 67 7.06 11.19 -8.19
CA LEU A 67 7.63 10.41 -9.29
C LEU A 67 6.91 9.07 -9.47
N VAL A 68 6.71 8.32 -8.39
CA VAL A 68 5.99 7.04 -8.42
C VAL A 68 4.57 7.23 -8.94
N ASN A 69 3.85 8.24 -8.42
CA ASN A 69 2.49 8.53 -8.89
C ASN A 69 2.48 8.90 -10.38
N ARG A 70 3.45 9.69 -10.85
CA ARG A 70 3.59 10.04 -12.26
C ARG A 70 3.83 8.80 -13.13
N LEU A 71 4.75 7.92 -12.72
CA LEU A 71 5.04 6.67 -13.42
C LEU A 71 3.80 5.78 -13.52
N VAL A 72 3.09 5.61 -12.40
CA VAL A 72 1.85 4.83 -12.37
C VAL A 72 0.78 5.45 -13.26
N MET A 73 0.59 6.77 -13.25
CA MET A 73 -0.37 7.43 -14.13
C MET A 73 -0.01 7.28 -15.61
N THR A 74 1.26 7.43 -15.97
CA THR A 74 1.72 7.20 -17.36
C THR A 74 1.52 5.74 -17.78
N MET A 75 1.72 4.77 -16.87
CA MET A 75 1.36 3.38 -17.14
C MET A 75 -0.15 3.21 -17.37
N LYS A 76 -0.99 3.86 -16.55
CA LYS A 76 -2.46 3.82 -16.71
C LYS A 76 -2.90 4.40 -18.03
N GLU A 77 -2.35 5.53 -18.45
CA GLU A 77 -2.68 6.18 -19.73
C GLU A 77 -2.41 5.29 -20.94
N ARG A 78 -1.34 4.49 -20.89
CA ARG A 78 -0.97 3.61 -22.00
C ARG A 78 -1.68 2.26 -21.97
N ILE A 79 -1.95 1.72 -20.78
CA ILE A 79 -2.36 0.32 -20.61
C ILE A 79 -3.82 0.23 -20.19
N THR A 80 -4.23 0.97 -19.17
CA THR A 80 -5.53 0.81 -18.51
C THR A 80 -6.61 1.68 -19.14
N PHE A 81 -6.33 2.96 -19.39
CA PHE A 81 -7.32 3.92 -19.89
C PHE A 81 -7.89 3.60 -21.27
N PRO A 82 -7.13 3.08 -22.24
CA PRO A 82 -7.69 2.69 -23.54
C PRO A 82 -8.71 1.54 -23.47
N ARG A 83 -8.75 0.80 -22.36
CA ARG A 83 -9.62 -0.38 -22.15
C ARG A 83 -10.87 -0.07 -21.36
N THR A 84 -10.88 1.07 -20.66
CA THR A 84 -11.98 1.49 -19.82
C THR A 84 -12.83 2.51 -20.56
N GLY A 85 -14.05 2.14 -20.94
CA GLY A 85 -15.06 3.10 -21.42
C GLY A 85 -15.39 4.17 -20.36
N TYR A 86 -15.88 5.33 -20.80
CA TYR A 86 -16.15 6.50 -19.96
C TYR A 86 -17.23 6.20 -18.90
N ILE A 87 -16.91 6.34 -17.61
CA ILE A 87 -17.91 6.33 -16.53
C ILE A 87 -17.66 7.54 -15.61
N ALA A 88 -18.68 8.38 -15.49
CA ALA A 88 -18.64 9.60 -14.71
C ALA A 88 -18.39 9.35 -13.22
N PHE A 89 -17.48 10.12 -12.62
CA PHE A 89 -17.23 10.11 -11.19
C PHE A 89 -18.35 10.81 -10.42
N GLN A 90 -18.97 10.13 -9.45
CA GLN A 90 -19.76 10.80 -8.42
C GLN A 90 -18.94 11.04 -7.15
N ARG A 91 -19.11 12.24 -6.57
CA ARG A 91 -18.41 12.72 -5.37
C ARG A 91 -18.93 12.04 -4.09
N LYS A 92 -18.02 11.99 -3.11
CA LYS A 92 -18.08 11.40 -1.76
C LYS A 92 -19.48 11.35 -1.11
N SER A 93 -19.82 10.18 -0.54
CA SER A 93 -20.95 9.99 0.37
C SER A 93 -20.52 9.16 1.59
N GLY A 94 -21.10 9.49 2.75
CA GLY A 94 -20.55 9.35 4.10
C GLY A 94 -20.25 7.93 4.59
N ALA A 95 -19.21 7.81 5.42
CA ALA A 95 -18.79 6.56 6.05
C ALA A 95 -19.87 6.03 7.02
N SER A 96 -20.15 4.73 6.94
CA SER A 96 -21.06 4.04 7.86
C SER A 96 -20.52 4.07 9.29
N ARG A 97 -21.38 4.37 10.28
CA ARG A 97 -21.01 4.51 11.70
C ARG A 97 -20.30 3.25 12.26
N LEU A 98 -20.67 2.07 11.76
CA LEU A 98 -20.09 0.79 12.17
C LEU A 98 -18.67 0.59 11.60
N GLY A 99 -18.41 1.02 10.37
CA GLY A 99 -17.06 1.02 9.80
C GLY A 99 -16.12 1.99 10.51
N ARG A 100 -16.66 3.11 11.00
CA ARG A 100 -15.93 4.05 11.86
C ARG A 100 -15.65 3.45 13.25
N LEU A 101 -16.59 2.71 13.85
CA LEU A 101 -16.38 2.01 15.13
C LEU A 101 -15.35 0.87 15.01
N LEU A 102 -15.40 0.07 13.94
CA LEU A 102 -14.40 -0.97 13.67
C LEU A 102 -13.02 -0.38 13.38
N LEU A 103 -12.95 0.73 12.63
CA LEU A 103 -11.70 1.48 12.45
C LEU A 103 -11.15 1.92 13.82
N ILE A 104 -11.97 2.56 14.66
CA ILE A 104 -11.53 3.03 15.98
C ILE A 104 -11.07 1.83 16.82
N GLY A 105 -11.75 0.69 16.75
CA GLY A 105 -11.36 -0.55 17.44
C GLY A 105 -10.03 -1.11 16.96
N VAL A 106 -9.80 -1.20 15.65
CA VAL A 106 -8.52 -1.68 15.08
C VAL A 106 -7.39 -0.72 15.40
N VAL A 107 -7.62 0.59 15.27
CA VAL A 107 -6.64 1.63 15.60
C VAL A 107 -6.33 1.61 17.10
N ALA A 108 -7.33 1.50 17.97
CA ALA A 108 -7.14 1.42 19.42
C ALA A 108 -6.44 0.12 19.84
N ALA A 109 -6.79 -1.02 19.25
CA ALA A 109 -6.11 -2.30 19.49
C ALA A 109 -4.66 -2.26 19.01
N THR A 110 -4.41 -1.62 17.88
CA THR A 110 -3.05 -1.41 17.35
C THR A 110 -2.26 -0.51 18.28
N ILE A 111 -2.79 0.66 18.66
CA ILE A 111 -2.14 1.57 19.61
C ILE A 111 -1.89 0.87 20.96
N SER A 112 -2.85 0.08 21.45
CA SER A 112 -2.70 -0.68 22.70
C SER A 112 -1.61 -1.75 22.56
N ALA A 113 -1.57 -2.50 21.47
CA ALA A 113 -0.53 -3.50 21.22
C ALA A 113 0.85 -2.86 21.09
N LEU A 114 0.93 -1.72 20.40
CA LEU A 114 2.14 -0.89 20.31
C LEU A 114 2.58 -0.41 21.69
N MET A 115 1.65 0.10 22.52
CA MET A 115 1.94 0.50 23.90
C MET A 115 2.39 -0.67 24.77
N THR A 116 1.76 -1.84 24.68
CA THR A 116 2.16 -3.05 25.41
C THR A 116 3.57 -3.49 25.01
N LEU A 117 3.90 -3.50 23.72
CA LEU A 117 5.25 -3.82 23.21
C LEU A 117 6.28 -2.75 23.60
N PHE A 118 5.87 -1.50 23.77
CA PHE A 118 6.74 -0.41 24.20
C PHE A 118 7.02 -0.45 25.72
N LEU A 119 6.03 -0.87 26.51
CA LEU A 119 6.06 -0.93 27.98
C LEU A 119 6.69 -2.22 28.54
N LEU A 120 6.67 -3.32 27.79
CA LEU A 120 7.43 -4.52 28.13
C LEU A 120 8.94 -4.19 28.04
N GLN A 121 9.68 -4.49 29.11
CA GLN A 121 11.13 -4.24 29.23
C GLN A 121 11.89 -4.75 28.00
N PRO A 122 13.03 -4.13 27.62
CA PRO A 122 13.79 -4.52 26.44
C PRO A 122 14.18 -6.01 26.54
N ALA A 123 13.49 -6.85 25.77
CA ALA A 123 14.01 -8.17 25.46
C ALA A 123 15.28 -7.93 24.64
N ALA A 124 16.45 -8.25 25.23
CA ALA A 124 17.73 -8.14 24.55
C ALA A 124 17.64 -8.87 23.18
N GLY A 125 17.83 -8.12 22.08
CA GLY A 125 17.79 -8.66 20.73
C GLY A 125 16.49 -8.47 19.93
N PHE A 126 15.51 -7.70 20.43
CA PHE A 126 14.29 -7.38 19.68
C PHE A 126 14.27 -5.94 19.16
N ASP A 127 14.29 -5.77 17.83
CA ASP A 127 14.12 -4.47 17.17
C ASP A 127 12.64 -4.08 17.17
N ARG A 128 12.29 -3.23 18.14
CA ARG A 128 10.94 -2.70 18.31
C ARG A 128 10.51 -1.78 17.18
N VAL A 129 11.44 -1.04 16.56
CA VAL A 129 11.08 -0.06 15.53
C VAL A 129 10.50 -0.80 14.33
N VAL A 130 11.18 -1.86 13.87
CA VAL A 130 10.73 -2.68 12.73
C VAL A 130 9.43 -3.42 13.04
N ALA A 131 9.30 -3.98 14.25
CA ALA A 131 8.07 -4.67 14.65
C ALA A 131 6.86 -3.73 14.73
N VAL A 132 7.05 -2.53 15.31
CA VAL A 132 6.04 -1.47 15.38
C VAL A 132 5.63 -1.02 13.98
N SER A 133 6.60 -0.83 13.07
CA SER A 133 6.32 -0.49 11.68
C SER A 133 5.47 -1.55 10.99
N GLY A 134 5.77 -2.84 11.18
CA GLY A 134 4.97 -3.95 10.63
C GLY A 134 3.54 -3.99 11.14
N ILE A 135 3.34 -3.82 12.45
CA ILE A 135 2.01 -3.81 13.06
C ILE A 135 1.21 -2.59 12.58
N LEU A 136 1.81 -1.39 12.61
CA LEU A 136 1.15 -0.16 12.19
C LEU A 136 0.76 -0.22 10.71
N PHE A 137 1.66 -0.71 9.87
CA PHE A 137 1.39 -0.89 8.45
C PHE A 137 0.28 -1.92 8.21
N GLY A 138 0.35 -3.06 8.90
CA GLY A 138 -0.69 -4.10 8.85
C GLY A 138 -2.05 -3.55 9.24
N ALA A 139 -2.14 -2.77 10.32
CA ALA A 139 -3.39 -2.15 10.76
C ALA A 139 -3.98 -1.19 9.71
N VAL A 140 -3.13 -0.35 9.08
CA VAL A 140 -3.56 0.53 7.99
C VAL A 140 -4.11 -0.27 6.81
N LEU A 141 -3.43 -1.35 6.42
CA LEU A 141 -3.88 -2.21 5.32
C LEU A 141 -5.14 -3.00 5.65
N VAL A 142 -5.29 -3.50 6.87
CA VAL A 142 -6.53 -4.13 7.35
C VAL A 142 -7.68 -3.13 7.25
N TYR A 143 -7.46 -1.88 7.68
CA TYR A 143 -8.46 -0.83 7.54
C TYR A 143 -8.83 -0.59 6.06
N LEU A 144 -7.84 -0.48 5.17
CA LEU A 144 -8.11 -0.36 3.73
C LEU A 144 -8.84 -1.58 3.18
N GLY A 145 -8.52 -2.78 3.64
CA GLY A 145 -9.20 -4.04 3.31
C GLY A 145 -10.66 -4.02 3.71
N PHE A 146 -10.99 -3.54 4.91
CA PHE A 146 -12.39 -3.37 5.34
C PHE A 146 -13.12 -2.28 4.55
N ARG A 147 -12.44 -1.15 4.27
CA ARG A 147 -13.05 -0.01 3.57
C ARG A 147 -13.34 -0.30 2.10
N THR A 148 -12.43 -1.02 1.44
CA THR A 148 -12.55 -1.36 0.01
C THR A 148 -13.19 -2.73 -0.20
N GLY A 149 -13.20 -3.60 0.82
CA GLY A 149 -13.75 -4.94 0.74
C GLY A 149 -12.96 -5.91 -0.12
N MET A 150 -11.66 -5.68 -0.33
CA MET A 150 -10.82 -6.58 -1.13
C MET A 150 -9.91 -7.44 -0.26
N ALA A 151 -9.94 -8.76 -0.51
CA ALA A 151 -9.18 -9.75 0.25
C ALA A 151 -7.66 -9.52 0.21
N ARG A 152 -7.13 -9.02 -0.91
CA ARG A 152 -5.69 -8.83 -1.13
C ARG A 152 -5.03 -7.81 -0.19
N PHE A 153 -5.78 -6.88 0.38
CA PHE A 153 -5.23 -5.98 1.41
C PHE A 153 -5.00 -6.69 2.74
N PHE A 154 -5.81 -7.69 3.08
CA PHE A 154 -5.58 -8.52 4.26
C PHE A 154 -4.35 -9.42 4.07
N ILE A 155 -4.12 -9.91 2.84
CA ILE A 155 -2.89 -10.66 2.51
C ILE A 155 -1.66 -9.77 2.71
N ASN A 156 -1.65 -8.57 2.14
CA ASN A 156 -0.55 -7.62 2.32
C ASN A 156 -0.38 -7.19 3.79
N ALA A 157 -1.47 -7.06 4.54
CA ALA A 157 -1.41 -6.78 5.98
C ALA A 157 -0.75 -7.92 6.76
N ALA A 158 -1.13 -9.16 6.47
CA ALA A 158 -0.52 -10.34 7.09
C ALA A 158 0.98 -10.41 6.78
N ILE A 159 1.36 -10.19 5.51
CA ILE A 159 2.78 -10.11 5.10
C ILE A 159 3.50 -9.02 5.89
N GLY A 160 2.92 -7.82 6.02
CA GLY A 160 3.53 -6.71 6.76
C GLY A 160 3.73 -7.01 8.25
N VAL A 161 2.72 -7.58 8.92
CA VAL A 161 2.83 -7.95 10.34
C VAL A 161 3.86 -9.07 10.53
N LEU A 162 3.79 -10.12 9.72
CA LEU A 162 4.72 -11.25 9.81
C LEU A 162 6.16 -10.82 9.51
N ALA A 163 6.37 -9.99 8.48
CA ALA A 163 7.69 -9.47 8.15
C ALA A 163 8.24 -8.57 9.27
N GLY A 164 7.42 -7.66 9.82
CA GLY A 164 7.84 -6.78 10.91
C GLY A 164 8.20 -7.54 12.19
N LEU A 165 7.39 -8.55 12.56
CA LEU A 165 7.70 -9.40 13.72
C LEU A 165 8.95 -10.26 13.46
N ALA A 166 9.03 -10.94 12.33
CA ALA A 166 10.15 -11.81 11.99
C ALA A 166 11.47 -11.04 11.92
N LEU A 167 11.48 -9.87 11.28
CA LEU A 167 12.67 -9.01 11.21
C LEU A 167 12.97 -8.34 12.55
N GLY A 168 11.97 -8.07 13.38
CA GLY A 168 12.16 -7.61 14.76
C GLY A 168 12.99 -8.60 15.59
N PHE A 169 12.83 -9.90 15.38
CA PHE A 169 13.65 -10.94 16.04
C PHE A 169 15.01 -11.18 15.36
N ALA A 170 15.25 -10.63 14.17
CA ALA A 170 16.51 -10.84 13.44
C ALA A 170 17.68 -10.03 14.02
N ASN A 171 17.42 -9.09 14.94
CA ASN A 171 18.41 -8.25 15.61
C ASN A 171 19.40 -7.57 14.64
N LEU A 172 18.88 -7.13 13.49
CA LEU A 172 19.66 -6.42 12.48
C LEU A 172 19.95 -4.98 12.95
N PRO A 173 21.01 -4.33 12.43
CA PRO A 173 21.15 -2.88 12.58
C PRO A 173 19.87 -2.18 12.12
N GLU A 174 19.39 -1.19 12.87
CA GLU A 174 18.09 -0.54 12.68
C GLU A 174 17.80 -0.16 11.21
N ASN A 175 18.75 0.52 10.56
CA ASN A 175 18.62 0.91 9.16
C ASN A 175 18.50 -0.30 8.21
N LEU A 176 19.21 -1.39 8.50
CA LEU A 176 19.17 -2.62 7.71
C LEU A 176 17.86 -3.41 7.97
N GLY A 177 17.36 -3.40 9.20
CA GLY A 177 16.05 -3.94 9.57
C GLY A 177 14.92 -3.23 8.83
N LEU A 178 14.91 -1.90 8.83
CA LEU A 178 13.95 -1.09 8.09
C LEU A 178 14.09 -1.25 6.57
N THR A 179 15.31 -1.32 6.05
CA THR A 179 15.57 -1.63 4.63
C THR A 179 14.92 -2.95 4.23
N SER A 180 15.17 -4.00 5.01
CA SER A 180 14.65 -5.34 4.75
C SER A 180 13.12 -5.35 4.84
N PHE A 181 12.56 -4.68 5.83
CA PHE A 181 11.12 -4.58 6.04
C PHE A 181 10.43 -3.89 4.86
N TYR A 182 10.84 -2.66 4.51
CA TYR A 182 10.23 -1.93 3.42
C TYR A 182 10.53 -2.55 2.05
N GLY A 183 11.68 -3.22 1.88
CA GLY A 183 12.02 -3.96 0.68
C GLY A 183 11.09 -5.15 0.44
N VAL A 184 10.93 -6.03 1.44
CA VAL A 184 10.00 -7.17 1.38
C VAL A 184 8.57 -6.70 1.11
N LEU A 185 8.14 -5.67 1.84
CA LEU A 185 6.80 -5.11 1.71
C LEU A 185 6.55 -4.50 0.34
N GLY A 186 7.51 -3.73 -0.18
CA GLY A 186 7.44 -3.12 -1.51
C GLY A 186 7.36 -4.17 -2.61
N LEU A 187 8.19 -5.22 -2.53
CA LEU A 187 8.15 -6.34 -3.47
C LEU A 187 6.84 -7.13 -3.39
N ALA A 188 6.33 -7.39 -2.18
CA ALA A 188 5.04 -8.06 -1.99
C ALA A 188 3.88 -7.26 -2.60
N LEU A 189 3.86 -5.94 -2.39
CA LEU A 189 2.86 -5.06 -2.97
C LEU A 189 2.95 -5.01 -4.50
N LEU A 190 4.17 -4.89 -5.05
CA LEU A 190 4.37 -4.86 -6.49
C LEU A 190 4.00 -6.18 -7.17
N THR A 191 4.31 -7.32 -6.54
CA THR A 191 3.94 -8.64 -7.08
C THR A 191 2.44 -8.85 -7.06
N ILE A 192 1.77 -8.57 -5.93
CA ILE A 192 0.31 -8.71 -5.81
C ILE A 192 -0.43 -7.70 -6.71
N GLY A 193 0.06 -6.46 -6.78
CA GLY A 193 -0.44 -5.42 -7.68
C GLY A 193 -0.27 -5.78 -9.14
N GLY A 194 0.90 -6.32 -9.51
CA GLY A 194 1.22 -6.80 -10.85
C GLY A 194 0.35 -7.97 -11.29
N ILE A 195 0.12 -8.95 -10.41
CA ILE A 195 -0.80 -10.05 -10.69
C ILE A 195 -2.23 -9.52 -10.88
N SER A 196 -2.67 -8.57 -10.03
CA SER A 196 -4.00 -7.95 -10.15
C SER A 196 -4.16 -7.21 -11.48
N LEU A 197 -3.15 -6.40 -11.86
CA LEU A 197 -3.13 -5.71 -13.14
C LEU A 197 -3.15 -6.69 -14.31
N TRP A 198 -2.33 -7.75 -14.27
CA TRP A 198 -2.30 -8.75 -15.33
C TRP A 198 -3.63 -9.49 -15.48
N GLN A 199 -4.27 -9.87 -14.37
CA GLN A 199 -5.62 -10.47 -14.39
C GLN A 199 -6.64 -9.48 -14.96
N TYR A 200 -6.58 -8.21 -14.56
CA TYR A 200 -7.44 -7.16 -15.07
C TYR A 200 -7.32 -6.99 -16.59
N LEU A 201 -6.08 -6.99 -17.10
CA LEU A 201 -5.80 -6.86 -18.53
C LEU A 201 -6.26 -8.07 -19.35
N ARG A 202 -6.28 -9.26 -18.76
CA ARG A 202 -6.83 -10.47 -19.38
C ARG A 202 -8.35 -10.48 -19.42
N GLN A 203 -9.00 -9.91 -18.41
CA GLN A 203 -10.46 -9.85 -18.31
C GLN A 203 -11.07 -8.70 -19.13
N ASN A 204 -10.28 -7.67 -19.45
CA ASN A 204 -10.70 -6.50 -20.22
C ASN A 204 -9.79 -6.34 -21.46
N PRO A 205 -9.95 -7.20 -22.49
CA PRO A 205 -9.21 -7.04 -23.75
C PRO A 205 -9.59 -5.71 -24.43
N ASN A 206 -8.66 -5.13 -25.19
CA ASN A 206 -8.93 -3.93 -25.99
C ASN A 206 -10.09 -4.22 -26.93
N VAL A 207 -11.17 -3.44 -26.87
CA VAL A 207 -12.16 -3.39 -27.94
C VAL A 207 -11.47 -2.70 -29.12
N GLN A 208 -11.08 -3.47 -30.14
CA GLN A 208 -10.73 -2.87 -31.42
C GLN A 208 -12.03 -2.26 -31.97
N PRO A 209 -12.03 -0.98 -32.40
CA PRO A 209 -13.11 -0.52 -33.25
C PRO A 209 -13.03 -1.36 -34.51
N ASP A 210 -13.99 -2.27 -34.69
CA ASP A 210 -14.10 -3.03 -35.94
C ASP A 210 -14.13 -2.01 -37.08
N GLY A 211 -13.11 -2.09 -37.92
CA GLY A 211 -13.10 -1.42 -39.20
C GLY A 211 -14.07 -2.15 -40.11
N GLY A 212 -15.15 -1.49 -40.48
CA GLY A 212 -16.08 -1.94 -41.50
C GLY A 212 -17.43 -2.35 -40.93
N ASP A 213 -18.40 -1.45 -41.07
CA ASP A 213 -19.49 -1.71 -41.99
C ASP A 213 -19.60 -0.49 -42.92
N ASP A 214 -18.85 -0.58 -44.02
CA ASP A 214 -19.27 0.01 -45.29
C ASP A 214 -20.63 -0.61 -45.65
N GLU A 215 -21.74 0.04 -45.34
CA GLU A 215 -22.99 -0.20 -46.07
C GLU A 215 -23.57 1.10 -46.60
N LYS A 216 -23.74 1.06 -47.92
CA LYS A 216 -24.22 2.09 -48.84
C LYS A 216 -25.73 2.28 -48.72
#